data_AF-A0A3D5P1U3-F1
#
_entry.id   AF-A0A3D5P1U3-F1
#
_cell.length_a   1.000
_cell.length_b   1.000
_cell.length_c   1.000
_cell.angle_alpha   90.00
_cell.angle_beta   90.00
_cell.angle_gamma   90.00
#
_symmetry.space_group_name_H-M   'P 1'
#
loop_
_entity.id
_entity.type
_entity.pdbx_description
1 polymer ?
#
loop_
_entity_poly.entity_id
_entity_poly.type
_entity_poly.pdbx_seq_one_letter_code
_entity_poly.pdbx_strand_id
1 'polypeptide(L)'
;MKTISVTLAGAGAMLLFFGAQDVDLKPIAHAAVPTFDESVIVWTPEADQEIIDQYCVRCHSDRRLRGNLSLEGFNAAEPHLQGDVAEKIVLKLRAGMMPPPGVSRPAGDSLQALASSLEERLDEEAERNPNPGGRTFQRLNQSEYARSVRDLLGLEIDPSGFLPLDTKSANFDNIADAQMISATLLDSYLNAAATIARLAVGDPEAAPSSSTYTNPGYASQWERVDGAPYGTRGGISVVHNFVSDGQYEFRLAFEHTTTGGYFGGVTRGEQIEVSIDGKRVQLLEMDRWMSVADPNGVNMRTEPVFVRAGPHRVTAAFLKQTEGPVQDVLSPHDWSLSDRQIGVSGYGITSLAHLKDLVVAGPTSATGVSETPSRKRIFTCRPTKLEEAADCAAEIIEALAPRAFRRALTDDDRSALLGFYALGEEEGGFEVGVRTAIEAMLASPDFVFRMEEAPS
;
A
#
# COMPACT_ATOMS: atom_id res chain seq x y z
N MET A 1 47.18 37.00 -23.51
CA MET A 1 47.28 35.92 -24.51
C MET A 1 45.92 35.23 -24.62
N LYS A 2 45.27 35.45 -25.76
CA LYS A 2 44.17 34.69 -26.41
C LYS A 2 43.01 34.18 -25.53
N THR A 3 42.02 35.06 -25.36
CA THR A 3 40.60 34.70 -25.32
C THR A 3 40.18 34.03 -26.63
N ILE A 4 39.61 32.83 -26.55
CA ILE A 4 39.05 32.10 -27.69
C ILE A 4 37.56 32.36 -27.71
N SER A 5 37.13 33.24 -28.62
CA SER A 5 35.73 33.40 -29.03
C SER A 5 35.37 32.25 -29.96
N VAL A 6 34.40 31.42 -29.56
CA VAL A 6 33.73 30.48 -30.47
C VAL A 6 32.50 31.18 -31.01
N THR A 7 32.57 31.52 -32.30
CA THR A 7 31.49 32.12 -33.08
C THR A 7 30.60 30.97 -33.59
N LEU A 8 29.44 30.76 -32.98
CA LEU A 8 28.43 29.85 -33.51
C LEU A 8 27.56 30.63 -34.50
N ALA A 9 27.59 30.23 -35.77
CA ALA A 9 26.80 30.80 -36.84
C ALA A 9 25.29 30.61 -36.56
N GLY A 10 24.55 31.71 -36.51
CA GLY A 10 23.10 31.71 -36.39
C GLY A 10 22.45 31.23 -37.69
N ALA A 11 21.75 30.10 -37.62
CA ALA A 11 20.74 29.74 -38.59
C ALA A 11 19.46 30.53 -38.25
N GLY A 12 19.21 31.58 -39.03
CA GLY A 12 17.96 32.34 -38.94
C GLY A 12 16.78 31.49 -39.39
N ALA A 13 15.88 31.16 -38.46
CA ALA A 13 14.56 30.66 -38.79
C ALA A 13 13.74 31.82 -39.35
N MET A 14 13.49 31.80 -40.65
CA MET A 14 12.65 32.73 -41.38
C MET A 14 11.19 32.48 -40.96
N LEU A 15 10.67 33.32 -40.05
CA LEU A 15 9.24 33.39 -39.71
C LEU A 15 8.48 33.96 -40.92
N LEU A 16 7.95 33.08 -41.77
CA LEU A 16 6.96 33.43 -42.77
C LEU A 16 5.61 33.64 -42.07
N PHE A 17 5.23 34.91 -41.91
CA PHE A 17 3.84 35.29 -41.67
C PHE A 17 3.03 34.94 -42.93
N PHE A 18 2.29 33.84 -42.89
CA PHE A 18 1.18 33.63 -43.81
C PHE A 18 -0.03 34.40 -43.28
N GLY A 19 -0.37 35.48 -43.99
CA GLY A 19 -1.61 36.21 -43.78
C GLY A 19 -2.80 35.31 -44.01
N ALA A 20 -3.80 35.44 -43.15
CA ALA A 20 -5.12 34.85 -43.36
C ALA A 20 -5.72 35.46 -44.63
N GLN A 21 -5.68 34.70 -45.73
CA GLN A 21 -6.59 34.92 -46.85
C GLN A 21 -7.89 34.23 -46.49
N ASP A 22 -8.97 35.00 -46.37
CA ASP A 22 -10.33 34.48 -46.38
C ASP A 22 -10.56 33.75 -47.70
N VAL A 23 -10.45 32.43 -47.66
CA VAL A 23 -10.84 31.56 -48.77
C VAL A 23 -12.36 31.44 -48.70
N ASP A 24 -13.04 32.16 -49.59
CA ASP A 24 -14.47 32.00 -49.85
C ASP A 24 -14.70 30.61 -50.47
N LEU A 25 -14.88 29.61 -49.61
CA LEU A 25 -15.18 28.24 -50.00
C LEU A 25 -16.63 28.20 -50.52
N LYS A 26 -16.78 28.43 -51.83
CA LYS A 26 -18.02 28.07 -52.53
C LYS A 26 -18.33 26.60 -52.24
N PRO A 27 -19.55 26.26 -51.78
CA PRO A 27 -19.92 24.88 -51.57
C PRO A 27 -19.81 24.16 -52.91
N ILE A 28 -18.98 23.13 -52.94
CA ILE A 28 -18.94 22.20 -54.06
C ILE A 28 -20.32 21.53 -54.06
N ALA A 29 -21.13 21.84 -55.07
CA ALA A 29 -22.37 21.14 -55.33
C ALA A 29 -22.03 19.64 -55.34
N HIS A 30 -22.50 18.92 -54.33
CA HIS A 30 -22.35 17.48 -54.27
C HIS A 30 -23.05 16.95 -55.51
N ALA A 31 -22.28 16.36 -56.42
CA ALA A 31 -22.87 15.53 -57.46
C ALA A 31 -23.75 14.51 -56.74
N ALA A 32 -25.02 14.46 -57.12
CA ALA A 32 -25.98 13.54 -56.53
C ALA A 32 -25.36 12.15 -56.52
N VAL A 33 -25.13 11.62 -55.31
CA VAL A 33 -24.79 10.21 -55.12
C VAL A 33 -25.91 9.44 -55.81
N PRO A 34 -25.60 8.47 -56.70
CA PRO A 34 -26.65 7.66 -57.28
C PRO A 34 -27.40 6.99 -56.12
N THR A 35 -28.67 7.34 -55.97
CA THR A 35 -29.58 6.67 -55.04
C THR A 35 -29.69 5.23 -55.52
N PHE A 36 -28.99 4.33 -54.84
CA PHE A 36 -29.30 2.92 -54.94
C PHE A 36 -30.73 2.74 -54.45
N ASP A 37 -31.52 2.01 -55.24
CA ASP A 37 -32.87 1.62 -54.88
C ASP A 37 -32.81 0.88 -53.54
N GLU A 38 -33.23 1.59 -52.49
CA GLU A 38 -33.22 1.13 -51.11
C GLU A 38 -34.41 0.17 -50.96
N SER A 39 -34.29 -1.03 -51.54
CA SER A 39 -35.00 -2.17 -51.00
C SER A 39 -34.42 -2.39 -49.60
N VAL A 40 -35.02 -1.72 -48.61
CA VAL A 40 -34.72 -1.90 -47.20
C VAL A 40 -34.93 -3.39 -46.91
N ILE A 41 -33.83 -4.17 -46.92
CA ILE A 41 -33.83 -5.44 -46.22
C ILE A 41 -33.96 -5.02 -44.76
N VAL A 42 -35.19 -5.08 -44.25
CA VAL A 42 -35.41 -5.00 -42.82
C VAL A 42 -34.73 -6.24 -42.27
N TRP A 43 -33.58 -6.06 -41.60
CA TRP A 43 -32.84 -7.15 -40.98
C TRP A 43 -33.60 -7.57 -39.73
N THR A 44 -34.59 -8.43 -39.94
CA THR A 44 -35.39 -8.97 -38.86
C THR A 44 -34.68 -10.19 -38.26
N PRO A 45 -34.95 -10.52 -36.99
CA PRO A 45 -34.40 -11.73 -36.39
C PRO A 45 -34.67 -12.99 -37.21
N GLU A 46 -35.82 -13.02 -37.89
CA GLU A 46 -36.23 -14.15 -38.74
C GLU A 46 -35.35 -14.27 -39.99
N ALA A 47 -34.97 -13.15 -40.61
CA ALA A 47 -34.07 -13.13 -41.75
C ALA A 47 -32.65 -13.57 -41.36
N ASP A 48 -32.18 -13.13 -40.20
CA ASP A 48 -30.88 -13.55 -39.65
C ASP A 48 -30.87 -15.05 -39.34
N GLN A 49 -31.96 -15.55 -38.72
CA GLN A 49 -32.13 -16.97 -38.43
C GLN A 49 -32.13 -17.82 -39.71
N GLU A 50 -32.81 -17.37 -40.76
CA GLU A 50 -32.86 -18.08 -42.05
C GLU A 50 -31.46 -18.24 -42.66
N ILE A 51 -30.63 -17.18 -42.60
CA ILE A 51 -29.25 -17.24 -43.08
C ILE A 51 -28.43 -18.26 -42.27
N ILE A 52 -28.56 -18.24 -40.94
CA ILE A 52 -27.84 -19.17 -40.05
C ILE A 52 -28.24 -20.61 -40.34
N ASP A 53 -29.53 -20.90 -40.44
CA ASP A 53 -30.05 -22.24 -40.70
C ASP A 53 -29.64 -22.75 -42.09
N GLN A 54 -29.70 -21.90 -43.10
CA GLN A 54 -29.41 -22.28 -44.49
C GLN A 54 -27.91 -22.47 -44.75
N TYR A 55 -27.05 -21.59 -44.23
CA TYR A 55 -25.63 -21.52 -44.60
C TYR A 55 -24.68 -22.00 -43.49
N CYS A 56 -25.04 -21.86 -42.21
CA CYS A 56 -24.15 -22.17 -41.09
C CYS A 56 -24.40 -23.57 -40.51
N VAL A 57 -25.66 -23.91 -40.19
CA VAL A 57 -26.05 -25.18 -39.53
C VAL A 57 -25.68 -26.42 -40.35
N ARG A 58 -25.64 -26.28 -41.69
CA ARG A 58 -25.17 -27.34 -42.61
C ARG A 58 -23.79 -27.90 -42.27
N CYS A 59 -22.92 -27.12 -41.65
CA CYS A 59 -21.59 -27.55 -41.19
C CYS A 59 -21.49 -27.57 -39.66
N HIS A 60 -22.11 -26.61 -38.99
CA HIS A 60 -22.16 -26.46 -37.54
C HIS A 60 -23.48 -26.99 -36.98
N SER A 61 -23.66 -28.31 -37.04
CA SER A 61 -24.81 -29.05 -36.48
C SER A 61 -24.32 -30.11 -35.51
N ASP A 62 -25.20 -30.64 -34.65
CA ASP A 62 -24.84 -31.68 -33.68
C ASP A 62 -24.23 -32.91 -34.35
N ARG A 63 -24.65 -33.19 -35.59
CA ARG A 63 -24.15 -34.31 -36.38
C ARG A 63 -22.76 -34.09 -36.98
N ARG A 64 -22.46 -32.88 -37.47
CA ARG A 64 -21.20 -32.59 -38.19
C ARG A 64 -20.14 -31.95 -37.32
N LEU A 65 -20.57 -31.13 -36.35
CA LEU A 65 -19.75 -30.51 -35.31
C LEU A 65 -18.44 -29.88 -35.83
N ARG A 66 -18.47 -29.26 -37.02
CA ARG A 66 -17.26 -28.65 -37.61
C ARG A 66 -16.74 -27.57 -36.67
N GLY A 67 -15.45 -27.63 -36.35
CA GLY A 67 -14.83 -26.69 -35.41
C GLY A 67 -15.33 -26.85 -33.96
N ASN A 68 -15.89 -28.01 -33.61
CA ASN A 68 -16.47 -28.30 -32.30
C ASN A 68 -17.59 -27.31 -31.90
N LEU A 69 -18.37 -26.87 -32.88
CA LEU A 69 -19.47 -25.92 -32.72
C LEU A 69 -20.74 -26.47 -33.37
N SER A 70 -21.85 -26.38 -32.63
CA SER A 70 -23.20 -26.56 -33.14
C SER A 70 -23.96 -25.24 -33.04
N LEU A 71 -24.71 -24.92 -34.09
CA LEU A 71 -25.61 -23.79 -34.16
C LEU A 71 -27.07 -24.28 -34.28
N GLU A 72 -27.33 -25.57 -34.08
CA GLU A 72 -28.70 -26.07 -33.96
C GLU A 72 -29.32 -25.50 -32.68
N GLY A 73 -30.45 -24.81 -32.81
CA GLY A 73 -31.10 -24.12 -31.70
C GLY A 73 -30.48 -22.76 -31.33
N PHE A 74 -29.51 -22.25 -32.10
CA PHE A 74 -29.05 -20.86 -31.96
C PHE A 74 -30.21 -19.91 -32.30
N ASN A 75 -30.47 -18.93 -31.44
CA ASN A 75 -31.53 -17.94 -31.61
C ASN A 75 -30.94 -16.58 -32.00
N ALA A 76 -31.07 -16.19 -33.26
CA ALA A 76 -30.59 -14.91 -33.77
C ALA A 76 -31.34 -13.69 -33.17
N ALA A 77 -32.54 -13.88 -32.62
CA ALA A 77 -33.27 -12.82 -31.94
C ALA A 77 -32.68 -12.46 -30.58
N GLU A 78 -32.11 -13.46 -29.89
CA GLU A 78 -31.55 -13.34 -28.54
C GLU A 78 -30.11 -13.89 -28.51
N PRO A 79 -29.19 -13.32 -29.32
CA PRO A 79 -27.84 -13.85 -29.46
C PRO A 79 -27.04 -13.79 -28.15
N HIS A 80 -27.44 -12.92 -27.22
CA HIS A 80 -26.84 -12.75 -25.90
C HIS A 80 -26.95 -14.01 -25.01
N LEU A 81 -27.98 -14.84 -25.19
CA LEU A 81 -28.12 -16.11 -24.45
C LEU A 81 -26.97 -17.07 -24.77
N GLN A 82 -26.32 -16.89 -25.92
CA GLN A 82 -25.12 -17.60 -26.36
C GLN A 82 -24.05 -16.59 -26.82
N GLY A 83 -23.81 -15.54 -26.04
CA GLY A 83 -22.98 -14.40 -26.43
C GLY A 83 -21.57 -14.79 -26.88
N ASP A 84 -20.92 -15.76 -26.22
CA ASP A 84 -19.58 -16.23 -26.60
C ASP A 84 -19.55 -16.92 -27.98
N VAL A 85 -20.66 -17.54 -28.40
CA VAL A 85 -20.82 -18.13 -29.72
C VAL A 85 -21.16 -17.05 -30.74
N ALA A 86 -22.07 -16.13 -30.40
CA ALA A 86 -22.47 -15.03 -31.26
C ALA A 86 -21.26 -14.12 -31.60
N GLU A 87 -20.42 -13.76 -30.64
CA GLU A 87 -19.18 -13.00 -30.87
C GLU A 87 -18.21 -13.75 -31.80
N LYS A 88 -18.07 -15.07 -31.64
CA LYS A 88 -17.24 -15.89 -32.54
C LYS A 88 -17.79 -15.86 -33.97
N ILE A 89 -19.12 -15.94 -34.14
CA ILE A 89 -19.77 -15.82 -35.46
C ILE A 89 -19.42 -14.46 -36.07
N VAL A 90 -19.70 -13.38 -35.35
CA VAL A 90 -19.40 -12.00 -35.76
C VAL A 90 -17.95 -11.85 -36.20
N LEU A 91 -16.99 -12.24 -35.37
CA LEU A 91 -15.56 -12.15 -35.67
C LEU A 91 -15.18 -12.93 -36.94
N LYS A 92 -15.78 -14.10 -37.18
CA LYS A 92 -15.51 -14.92 -38.37
C LYS A 92 -16.16 -14.35 -39.63
N LEU A 93 -17.35 -13.76 -39.52
CA LEU A 93 -18.04 -13.09 -40.62
C LEU A 93 -17.32 -11.81 -41.03
N ARG A 94 -16.98 -10.94 -40.06
CA ARG A 94 -16.22 -9.69 -40.29
C ARG A 94 -14.85 -9.94 -40.92
N ALA A 95 -14.19 -11.04 -40.55
CA ALA A 95 -12.92 -11.42 -41.14
C ALA A 95 -13.05 -12.17 -42.48
N GLY A 96 -14.26 -12.41 -42.98
CA GLY A 96 -14.51 -13.15 -44.23
C GLY A 96 -14.03 -14.60 -44.20
N MET A 97 -13.84 -15.18 -43.02
CA MET A 97 -13.35 -16.55 -42.84
C MET A 97 -14.46 -17.59 -42.95
N MET A 98 -15.73 -17.18 -42.82
CA MET A 98 -16.90 -18.03 -42.92
C MET A 98 -17.94 -17.43 -43.86
N PRO A 99 -18.61 -18.24 -44.72
CA PRO A 99 -18.29 -19.64 -45.03
C PRO A 99 -16.92 -19.79 -45.74
N PRO A 100 -16.22 -20.95 -45.62
CA PRO A 100 -14.91 -21.14 -46.24
C PRO A 100 -15.01 -21.16 -47.78
N PRO A 101 -13.90 -20.92 -48.50
CA PRO A 101 -13.88 -20.93 -49.96
C PRO A 101 -14.44 -22.23 -50.54
N GLY A 102 -15.25 -22.11 -51.59
CA GLY A 102 -15.87 -23.25 -52.27
C GLY A 102 -17.21 -23.72 -51.68
N VAL A 103 -17.70 -23.08 -50.62
CA VAL A 103 -19.05 -23.32 -50.06
C VAL A 103 -20.04 -22.26 -50.56
N SER A 104 -21.31 -22.65 -50.70
CA SER A 104 -22.40 -21.72 -51.01
C SER A 104 -22.44 -20.58 -49.98
N ARG A 105 -22.49 -19.35 -50.46
CA ARG A 105 -22.63 -18.13 -49.66
C ARG A 105 -23.86 -17.36 -50.13
N PRO A 106 -24.57 -16.65 -49.24
CA PRO A 106 -25.63 -15.76 -49.65
C PRO A 106 -25.07 -14.65 -50.55
N ALA A 107 -25.93 -14.06 -51.39
CA ALA A 107 -25.54 -13.05 -52.35
C ALA A 107 -25.39 -11.67 -51.68
N GLY A 108 -24.64 -10.77 -52.33
CA GLY A 108 -24.49 -9.38 -51.88
C GLY A 108 -23.88 -9.26 -50.48
N ASP A 109 -24.43 -8.32 -49.71
CA ASP A 109 -23.90 -7.91 -48.40
C ASP A 109 -24.57 -8.63 -47.22
N SER A 110 -25.30 -9.72 -47.46
CA SER A 110 -26.11 -10.39 -46.42
C SER A 110 -25.30 -10.87 -45.20
N LEU A 111 -24.08 -11.39 -45.38
CA LEU A 111 -23.24 -11.81 -44.25
C LEU A 111 -22.73 -10.62 -43.43
N GLN A 112 -22.49 -9.51 -44.11
CA GLN A 112 -22.00 -8.28 -43.51
C GLN A 112 -23.11 -7.60 -42.69
N ALA A 113 -24.34 -7.68 -43.20
CA ALA A 113 -25.51 -7.22 -42.48
C ALA A 113 -25.89 -8.14 -41.31
N LEU A 114 -25.82 -9.47 -41.46
CA LEU A 114 -25.99 -10.41 -40.34
C LEU A 114 -25.00 -10.11 -39.21
N ALA A 115 -23.73 -9.89 -39.54
CA ALA A 115 -22.72 -9.51 -38.55
C ALA A 115 -23.08 -8.20 -37.85
N SER A 116 -23.60 -7.21 -38.59
CA SER A 116 -24.01 -5.92 -38.03
C SER A 116 -25.24 -6.04 -37.12
N SER A 117 -26.24 -6.83 -37.50
CA SER A 117 -27.45 -7.08 -36.68
C SER A 117 -27.12 -7.84 -35.39
N LEU A 118 -26.26 -8.86 -35.47
CA LEU A 118 -25.82 -9.58 -34.28
C LEU A 118 -25.00 -8.69 -33.33
N GLU A 119 -24.11 -7.84 -33.86
CA GLU A 119 -23.38 -6.84 -33.08
C GLU A 119 -24.34 -5.86 -32.40
N GLU A 120 -25.26 -5.24 -33.14
CA GLU A 120 -26.22 -4.27 -32.59
C GLU A 120 -27.06 -4.89 -31.46
N ARG A 121 -27.53 -6.13 -31.61
CA ARG A 121 -28.29 -6.84 -30.55
C ARG A 121 -27.45 -7.19 -29.33
N LEU A 122 -26.18 -7.57 -29.54
CA LEU A 122 -25.26 -7.85 -28.43
C LEU A 122 -24.91 -6.55 -27.69
N ASP A 123 -24.67 -5.47 -28.41
CA ASP A 123 -24.36 -4.16 -27.86
C ASP A 123 -25.57 -3.59 -27.10
N GLU A 124 -26.78 -3.66 -27.65
CA GLU A 124 -28.02 -3.25 -26.97
C GLU A 124 -28.26 -4.04 -25.67
N GLU A 125 -27.95 -5.34 -25.65
CA GLU A 125 -28.05 -6.13 -24.42
C GLU A 125 -26.95 -5.77 -23.43
N ALA A 126 -25.72 -5.56 -23.89
CA ALA A 126 -24.61 -5.16 -23.04
C ALA A 126 -24.84 -3.76 -22.42
N GLU A 127 -25.50 -2.85 -23.12
CA GLU A 127 -25.94 -1.56 -22.57
C GLU A 127 -27.04 -1.72 -21.51
N ARG A 128 -27.98 -2.64 -21.71
CA ARG A 128 -29.08 -2.91 -20.77
C ARG A 128 -28.62 -3.70 -19.54
N ASN A 129 -27.67 -4.61 -19.71
CA ASN A 129 -27.13 -5.49 -18.68
C ASN A 129 -25.59 -5.58 -18.81
N PRO A 130 -24.84 -4.55 -18.39
CA PRO A 130 -23.39 -4.57 -18.42
C PRO A 130 -22.83 -5.77 -17.64
N ASN A 131 -21.95 -6.55 -18.28
CA ASN A 131 -21.24 -7.66 -17.63
C ASN A 131 -19.74 -7.35 -17.59
N PRO A 132 -19.22 -6.69 -16.54
CA PRO A 132 -17.79 -6.41 -16.39
C PRO A 132 -16.95 -7.66 -16.09
N GLY A 133 -17.57 -8.84 -15.99
CA GLY A 133 -16.94 -10.07 -15.55
C GLY A 133 -16.89 -10.19 -14.03
N GLY A 134 -16.15 -11.21 -13.56
CA GLY A 134 -15.92 -11.45 -12.13
C GLY A 134 -14.47 -11.14 -11.76
N ARG A 135 -14.28 -10.60 -10.56
CA ARG A 135 -12.95 -10.38 -9.97
C ARG A 135 -12.93 -10.94 -8.55
N THR A 136 -11.81 -11.56 -8.17
CA THR A 136 -11.59 -11.96 -6.77
C THR A 136 -11.43 -10.72 -5.89
N PHE A 137 -11.97 -10.76 -4.67
CA PHE A 137 -11.83 -9.65 -3.73
C PHE A 137 -10.36 -9.42 -3.41
N GLN A 138 -9.87 -8.21 -3.71
CA GLN A 138 -8.51 -7.83 -3.39
C GLN A 138 -8.43 -7.43 -1.92
N ARG A 139 -7.74 -8.21 -1.09
CA ARG A 139 -7.36 -7.76 0.26
C ARG A 139 -6.29 -6.68 0.18
N LEU A 140 -6.21 -5.83 1.20
CA LEU A 140 -5.11 -4.88 1.36
C LEU A 140 -3.81 -5.65 1.62
N ASN A 141 -2.80 -5.42 0.78
CA ASN A 141 -1.45 -5.92 1.04
C ASN A 141 -0.80 -5.17 2.23
N GLN A 142 0.37 -5.60 2.71
CA GLN A 142 1.05 -4.98 3.87
C GLN A 142 1.18 -3.46 3.73
N SER A 143 1.59 -3.00 2.55
CA SER A 143 1.84 -1.59 2.29
C SER A 143 0.55 -0.78 2.19
N GLU A 144 -0.49 -1.36 1.58
CA GLU A 144 -1.82 -0.77 1.51
C GLU A 144 -2.45 -0.67 2.90
N TYR A 145 -2.38 -1.74 3.70
CA TYR A 145 -2.89 -1.76 5.08
C TYR A 145 -2.23 -0.69 5.95
N ALA A 146 -0.89 -0.60 5.94
CA ALA A 146 -0.17 0.43 6.68
C ALA A 146 -0.54 1.86 6.25
N ARG A 147 -0.75 2.09 4.95
CA ARG A 147 -1.20 3.40 4.45
C ARG A 147 -2.63 3.71 4.82
N SER A 148 -3.54 2.73 4.77
CA SER A 148 -4.94 2.90 5.20
C SER A 148 -5.02 3.24 6.68
N VAL A 149 -4.23 2.58 7.54
CA VAL A 149 -4.12 2.91 8.96
C VAL A 149 -3.58 4.32 9.18
N ARG A 150 -2.53 4.72 8.44
CA ARG A 150 -1.99 6.09 8.51
C ARG A 150 -3.01 7.13 8.06
N ASP A 151 -3.77 6.88 7.00
CA ASP A 151 -4.77 7.85 6.53
C ASP A 151 -5.93 7.99 7.53
N LEU A 152 -6.47 6.87 7.99
CA LEU A 152 -7.60 6.83 8.91
C LEU A 152 -7.24 7.41 10.28
N LEU A 153 -6.15 6.92 10.87
CA LEU A 153 -5.81 7.17 12.27
C LEU A 153 -4.61 8.11 12.46
N GLY A 154 -3.87 8.47 11.40
CA GLY A 154 -2.65 9.28 11.54
C GLY A 154 -1.49 8.55 12.21
N LEU A 155 -1.58 7.23 12.33
CA LEU A 155 -0.61 6.38 13.00
C LEU A 155 0.31 5.69 11.98
N GLU A 156 1.62 5.80 12.18
CA GLU A 156 2.60 5.03 11.41
C GLU A 156 2.86 3.69 12.08
N ILE A 157 2.77 2.61 11.30
CA ILE A 157 3.01 1.24 11.76
C ILE A 157 4.00 0.54 10.85
N ASP A 158 4.75 -0.41 11.41
CA ASP A 158 5.50 -1.40 10.63
C ASP A 158 4.59 -2.61 10.37
N PRO A 159 4.11 -2.81 9.13
CA PRO A 159 3.20 -3.91 8.83
C PRO A 159 3.86 -5.29 8.95
N SER A 160 5.19 -5.38 8.90
CA SER A 160 5.91 -6.66 8.96
C SER A 160 5.83 -7.32 10.35
N GLY A 161 5.59 -6.52 11.39
CA GLY A 161 5.34 -7.02 12.74
C GLY A 161 3.94 -7.59 12.95
N PHE A 162 3.02 -7.39 12.00
CA PHE A 162 1.62 -7.76 12.12
C PHE A 162 1.17 -8.79 11.09
N LEU A 163 1.61 -8.61 9.84
CA LEU A 163 1.15 -9.38 8.70
C LEU A 163 2.32 -10.17 8.09
N PRO A 164 2.09 -11.38 7.55
CA PRO A 164 3.09 -12.10 6.78
C PRO A 164 3.36 -11.41 5.45
N LEU A 165 4.53 -11.66 4.85
CA LEU A 165 4.88 -11.10 3.54
C LEU A 165 3.88 -11.55 2.47
N ASP A 166 3.50 -10.61 1.61
CA ASP A 166 2.58 -10.89 0.51
C ASP A 166 3.21 -11.76 -0.57
N THR A 167 2.44 -12.71 -1.10
CA THR A 167 2.86 -13.52 -2.23
C THR A 167 2.98 -12.64 -3.48
N LYS A 168 4.13 -12.72 -4.14
CA LYS A 168 4.37 -12.04 -5.41
C LYS A 168 4.02 -12.95 -6.57
N SER A 169 3.25 -12.41 -7.52
CA SER A 169 2.97 -13.05 -8.80
C SER A 169 3.31 -12.06 -9.92
N ALA A 170 3.98 -12.53 -10.98
CA ALA A 170 4.51 -11.68 -12.05
C ALA A 170 5.32 -10.46 -11.56
N ASN A 171 5.99 -10.57 -10.41
CA ASN A 171 6.71 -9.50 -9.68
C ASN A 171 5.83 -8.42 -9.04
N PHE A 172 4.52 -8.60 -8.97
CA PHE A 172 3.58 -7.72 -8.29
C PHE A 172 3.06 -8.36 -6.99
N ASP A 173 2.87 -7.54 -5.96
CA ASP A 173 2.39 -7.90 -4.63
C ASP A 173 0.97 -7.39 -4.37
N ASN A 174 0.17 -7.23 -5.42
CA ASN A 174 -1.22 -6.78 -5.35
C ASN A 174 -2.16 -7.56 -6.30
N ILE A 175 -1.76 -8.76 -6.70
CA ILE A 175 -2.58 -9.64 -7.57
C ILE A 175 -3.52 -10.46 -6.69
N ALA A 176 -4.81 -10.14 -6.73
CA ALA A 176 -5.84 -10.73 -5.87
C ALA A 176 -5.88 -12.27 -5.93
N ASP A 177 -5.80 -12.86 -7.13
CA ASP A 177 -5.83 -14.32 -7.33
C ASP A 177 -4.64 -15.06 -6.69
N ALA A 178 -3.53 -14.36 -6.44
CA ALA A 178 -2.34 -14.91 -5.80
C ALA A 178 -2.32 -14.67 -4.28
N GLN A 179 -3.32 -13.96 -3.74
CA GLN A 179 -3.33 -13.42 -2.38
C GLN A 179 -4.55 -13.84 -1.57
N MET A 180 -4.98 -15.09 -1.77
CA MET A 180 -6.07 -15.71 -1.02
C MET A 180 -5.86 -15.62 0.50
N ILE A 181 -6.97 -15.46 1.24
CA ILE A 181 -6.93 -15.40 2.70
C ILE A 181 -6.80 -16.80 3.31
N SER A 182 -5.91 -16.94 4.29
CA SER A 182 -5.83 -18.12 5.16
C SER A 182 -6.37 -17.79 6.55
N ALA A 183 -6.73 -18.81 7.33
CA ALA A 183 -7.13 -18.62 8.73
C ALA A 183 -6.04 -17.91 9.55
N THR A 184 -4.76 -18.22 9.29
CA THR A 184 -3.61 -17.56 9.95
C THR A 184 -3.48 -16.08 9.59
N LEU A 185 -3.77 -15.73 8.33
CA LEU A 185 -3.74 -14.35 7.89
C LEU A 185 -4.91 -13.56 8.48
N LEU A 186 -6.09 -14.16 8.60
CA LEU A 186 -7.24 -13.54 9.27
C LEU A 186 -6.91 -13.24 10.74
N ASP A 187 -6.36 -14.21 11.46
CA ASP A 187 -5.91 -14.03 12.85
C ASP A 187 -4.88 -12.88 12.97
N SER A 188 -3.98 -12.78 11.98
CA SER A 188 -3.01 -11.69 11.90
C SER A 188 -3.69 -10.31 11.75
N TYR A 189 -4.73 -10.18 10.92
CA TYR A 189 -5.49 -8.92 10.81
C TYR A 189 -6.25 -8.57 12.09
N LEU A 190 -6.83 -9.55 12.79
CA LEU A 190 -7.53 -9.33 14.05
C LEU A 190 -6.56 -8.85 15.15
N ASN A 191 -5.42 -9.53 15.28
CA ASN A 191 -4.36 -9.13 16.22
C ASN A 191 -3.77 -7.75 15.87
N ALA A 192 -3.62 -7.45 14.57
CA ALA A 192 -3.21 -6.13 14.10
C ALA A 192 -4.23 -5.06 14.49
N ALA A 193 -5.52 -5.29 14.21
CA ALA A 193 -6.61 -4.37 14.55
C ALA A 193 -6.63 -4.04 16.05
N ALA A 194 -6.54 -5.05 16.92
CA ALA A 194 -6.51 -4.87 18.37
C ALA A 194 -5.29 -4.04 18.83
N THR A 195 -4.10 -4.36 18.30
CA THR A 195 -2.87 -3.64 18.65
C THR A 195 -2.89 -2.20 18.15
N ILE A 196 -3.32 -1.99 16.91
CA ILE A 196 -3.37 -0.67 16.26
C ILE A 196 -4.40 0.23 16.94
N ALA A 197 -5.58 -0.30 17.27
CA ALA A 197 -6.60 0.46 18.00
C ALA A 197 -6.07 0.92 19.37
N ARG A 198 -5.38 0.03 20.11
CA ARG A 198 -4.71 0.37 21.38
C ARG A 198 -3.62 1.43 21.20
N LEU A 199 -2.79 1.32 20.17
CA LEU A 199 -1.76 2.30 19.84
C LEU A 199 -2.33 3.68 19.44
N ALA A 200 -3.49 3.70 18.77
CA ALA A 200 -4.10 4.91 18.24
C ALA A 200 -4.83 5.72 19.32
N VAL A 201 -5.56 5.03 20.21
CA VAL A 201 -6.22 5.66 21.37
C VAL A 201 -5.21 5.92 22.50
N GLY A 202 -4.27 5.01 22.72
CA GLY A 202 -3.41 4.96 23.90
C GLY A 202 -4.01 4.12 25.01
N ASP A 203 -3.22 3.85 26.04
CA ASP A 203 -3.63 3.04 27.19
C ASP A 203 -3.11 3.66 28.50
N PRO A 204 -3.97 4.31 29.30
CA PRO A 204 -3.54 4.99 30.53
C PRO A 204 -3.00 4.02 31.59
N GLU A 205 -3.35 2.74 31.51
CA GLU A 205 -2.92 1.68 32.44
C GLU A 205 -1.94 0.70 31.78
N ALA A 206 -1.27 1.14 30.71
CA ALA A 206 -0.33 0.31 29.95
C ALA A 206 0.69 -0.40 30.85
N ALA A 207 0.74 -1.73 30.74
CA ALA A 207 1.76 -2.52 31.40
C ALA A 207 3.15 -2.26 30.80
N PRO A 208 4.23 -2.36 31.60
CA PRO A 208 5.59 -2.22 31.08
C PRO A 208 5.86 -3.25 29.98
N SER A 209 6.28 -2.78 28.81
CA SER A 209 6.68 -3.62 27.69
C SER A 209 8.03 -3.15 27.14
N SER A 210 8.62 -3.93 26.23
CA SER A 210 9.87 -3.56 25.59
C SER A 210 9.79 -3.74 24.08
N SER A 211 10.16 -2.69 23.35
CA SER A 211 10.33 -2.72 21.90
C SER A 211 11.81 -2.67 21.56
N THR A 212 12.28 -3.60 20.74
CA THR A 212 13.70 -3.68 20.33
C THR A 212 13.84 -3.30 18.87
N TYR A 213 14.75 -2.37 18.60
CA TYR A 213 15.17 -1.97 17.27
C TYR A 213 16.60 -2.43 17.06
N THR A 214 16.83 -3.23 16.02
CA THR A 214 18.13 -3.86 15.78
C THR A 214 18.78 -3.32 14.50
N ASN A 215 20.04 -2.91 14.62
CA ASN A 215 20.92 -2.68 13.49
C ASN A 215 21.60 -3.97 13.06
N PRO A 216 21.65 -4.29 11.76
CA PRO A 216 22.46 -5.38 11.28
C PRO A 216 23.96 -5.02 11.40
N GLY A 217 24.82 -6.02 11.57
CA GLY A 217 26.28 -5.82 11.58
C GLY A 217 26.85 -5.21 10.29
N TYR A 218 26.07 -5.22 9.21
CA TYR A 218 26.40 -4.57 7.95
C TYR A 218 26.05 -3.08 7.88
N ALA A 219 25.31 -2.55 8.87
CA ALA A 219 24.98 -1.13 8.93
C ALA A 219 26.26 -0.31 9.16
N SER A 220 26.41 0.79 8.43
CA SER A 220 27.49 1.75 8.64
C SER A 220 27.30 2.51 9.96
N GLN A 221 28.40 2.86 10.62
CA GLN A 221 28.40 3.74 11.80
C GLN A 221 29.19 5.04 11.56
N TRP A 222 29.61 5.26 10.31
CA TRP A 222 30.41 6.41 9.89
C TRP A 222 29.55 7.63 9.61
N GLU A 223 28.39 7.42 8.99
CA GLU A 223 27.49 8.49 8.58
C GLU A 223 26.37 8.71 9.58
N ARG A 224 25.78 9.91 9.54
CA ARG A 224 24.60 10.23 10.34
C ARG A 224 23.41 9.44 9.80
N VAL A 225 22.73 8.72 10.70
CA VAL A 225 21.49 8.01 10.36
C VAL A 225 20.37 9.03 10.12
N ASP A 226 19.47 8.72 9.20
CA ASP A 226 18.34 9.59 8.89
C ASP A 226 17.48 9.89 10.13
N GLY A 227 17.16 11.18 10.31
CA GLY A 227 16.43 11.67 11.48
C GLY A 227 17.27 11.83 12.75
N ALA A 228 18.51 11.34 12.81
CA ALA A 228 19.39 11.58 13.95
C ALA A 228 19.86 13.05 14.02
N PRO A 229 20.12 13.60 15.22
CA PRO A 229 20.57 14.99 15.38
C PRO A 229 21.86 15.31 14.62
N TYR A 230 22.02 16.57 14.22
CA TYR A 230 23.27 17.03 13.59
C TYR A 230 24.45 16.91 14.56
N GLY A 231 25.63 16.59 14.02
CA GLY A 231 26.82 16.33 14.83
C GLY A 231 26.88 14.92 15.41
N THR A 232 25.96 14.03 15.03
CA THR A 232 25.99 12.59 15.36
C THR A 232 26.45 11.74 14.17
N ARG A 233 26.77 10.47 14.45
CA ARG A 233 27.05 9.42 13.48
C ARG A 233 26.55 8.06 13.98
N GLY A 234 26.28 7.15 13.06
CA GLY A 234 25.82 5.80 13.36
C GLY A 234 24.59 5.77 14.26
N GLY A 235 24.44 4.66 14.98
CA GLY A 235 23.35 4.45 15.91
C GLY A 235 22.04 4.04 15.25
N ILE A 236 20.94 4.30 15.95
CA ILE A 236 19.57 3.96 15.56
C ILE A 236 18.70 5.20 15.75
N SER A 237 17.94 5.59 14.73
CA SER A 237 16.92 6.66 14.81
C SER A 237 15.60 6.15 14.24
N VAL A 238 14.60 6.02 15.11
CA VAL A 238 13.30 5.43 14.77
C VAL A 238 12.17 6.24 15.35
N VAL A 239 11.00 6.19 14.72
CA VAL A 239 9.77 6.70 15.32
C VAL A 239 9.16 5.58 16.16
N HIS A 240 9.05 5.80 17.46
CA HIS A 240 8.38 4.89 18.38
C HIS A 240 7.06 5.50 18.82
N ASN A 241 5.98 4.72 18.80
CA ASN A 241 4.68 5.17 19.29
C ASN A 241 4.52 4.77 20.76
N PHE A 242 4.60 5.75 21.65
CA PHE A 242 4.44 5.57 23.08
C PHE A 242 2.96 5.41 23.44
N VAL A 243 2.59 4.31 24.08
CA VAL A 243 1.19 4.00 24.42
C VAL A 243 0.60 4.91 25.49
N SER A 244 1.44 5.44 26.38
CA SER A 244 1.02 6.27 27.50
C SER A 244 2.11 7.24 27.94
N ASP A 245 1.69 8.29 28.64
CA ASP A 245 2.57 9.20 29.36
C ASP A 245 3.20 8.45 30.52
N GLY A 246 4.52 8.46 30.63
CA GLY A 246 5.17 7.77 31.72
C GLY A 246 6.69 7.79 31.65
N GLN A 247 7.29 7.04 32.57
CA GLN A 247 8.74 6.86 32.63
C GLN A 247 9.17 5.69 31.75
N TYR A 248 10.15 5.95 30.89
CA TYR A 248 10.74 4.98 29.97
C TYR A 248 12.26 4.91 30.15
N GLU A 249 12.79 3.71 30.03
CA GLU A 249 14.23 3.42 30.07
C GLU A 249 14.68 3.02 28.67
N PHE A 250 15.76 3.63 28.17
CA PHE A 250 16.37 3.25 26.91
C PHE A 250 17.59 2.38 27.18
N ARG A 251 17.56 1.13 26.71
CA ARG A 251 18.69 0.20 26.83
C ARG A 251 19.41 0.09 25.50
N LEU A 252 20.72 0.09 25.56
CA LEU A 252 21.63 0.10 24.42
C LEU A 252 22.49 -1.15 24.51
N ALA A 253 22.40 -2.03 23.51
CA ALA A 253 23.28 -3.19 23.39
C ALA A 253 24.28 -2.94 22.25
N PHE A 254 25.55 -3.19 22.50
CA PHE A 254 26.61 -2.99 21.51
C PHE A 254 27.13 -4.32 20.97
N GLU A 255 27.69 -4.32 19.77
CA GLU A 255 28.37 -5.50 19.24
C GLU A 255 29.64 -5.83 20.04
N HIS A 256 29.99 -7.12 20.04
CA HIS A 256 31.14 -7.63 20.74
C HIS A 256 31.85 -8.74 19.94
N THR A 257 33.10 -8.98 20.29
CA THR A 257 33.91 -10.08 19.76
C THR A 257 33.36 -11.43 20.20
N THR A 258 33.82 -12.50 19.55
CA THR A 258 33.58 -13.88 20.01
C THR A 258 34.18 -14.16 21.40
N THR A 259 35.20 -13.41 21.81
CA THR A 259 35.81 -13.46 23.15
C THR A 259 35.14 -12.53 24.15
N GLY A 260 34.11 -11.77 23.75
CA GLY A 260 33.30 -10.97 24.64
C GLY A 260 33.71 -9.51 24.84
N GLY A 261 34.84 -9.07 24.28
CA GLY A 261 35.24 -7.66 24.30
C GLY A 261 34.40 -6.78 23.37
N TYR A 262 34.09 -5.57 23.80
CA TYR A 262 33.28 -4.59 23.06
C TYR A 262 33.89 -4.09 21.76
N PHE A 263 33.09 -4.14 20.69
CA PHE A 263 33.47 -3.71 19.35
C PHE A 263 33.43 -2.17 19.23
N GLY A 264 34.59 -1.56 18.99
CA GLY A 264 34.79 -0.10 19.02
C GLY A 264 35.83 0.34 20.05
N GLY A 265 36.33 -0.57 20.88
CA GLY A 265 37.27 -0.26 21.97
C GLY A 265 38.62 0.35 21.52
N VAL A 266 38.94 0.30 20.23
CA VAL A 266 40.12 0.97 19.64
C VAL A 266 39.97 2.51 19.61
N THR A 267 38.73 3.02 19.58
CA THR A 267 38.44 4.45 19.53
C THR A 267 38.33 5.03 20.95
N ARG A 268 38.89 6.22 21.16
CA ARG A 268 38.96 6.85 22.49
C ARG A 268 37.89 7.90 22.67
N GLY A 269 37.27 7.88 23.85
CA GLY A 269 36.43 8.96 24.34
C GLY A 269 35.04 8.97 23.72
N GLU A 270 34.60 7.87 23.08
CA GLU A 270 33.28 7.82 22.46
C GLU A 270 32.16 8.10 23.46
N GLN A 271 31.16 8.84 22.97
CA GLN A 271 29.96 9.18 23.70
C GLN A 271 28.77 8.82 22.84
N ILE A 272 27.73 8.28 23.47
CA ILE A 272 26.44 8.03 22.85
C ILE A 272 25.40 8.94 23.47
N GLU A 273 24.68 9.68 22.62
CA GLU A 273 23.52 10.44 23.06
C GLU A 273 22.24 9.66 22.84
N VAL A 274 21.31 9.79 23.78
CA VAL A 274 19.91 9.43 23.59
C VAL A 274 19.12 10.73 23.48
N SER A 275 18.35 10.88 22.42
CA SER A 275 17.51 12.04 22.16
C SER A 275 16.09 11.64 21.77
N ILE A 276 15.15 12.50 22.12
CA ILE A 276 13.74 12.37 21.78
C ILE A 276 13.35 13.64 21.02
N ASP A 277 12.83 13.49 19.80
CA ASP A 277 12.47 14.58 18.88
C ASP A 277 13.61 15.59 18.66
N GLY A 278 14.85 15.09 18.60
CA GLY A 278 16.05 15.89 18.41
C GLY A 278 16.55 16.61 19.67
N LYS A 279 15.83 16.53 20.79
CA LYS A 279 16.29 17.04 22.09
C LYS A 279 17.02 15.95 22.84
N ARG A 280 18.30 16.18 23.16
CA ARG A 280 19.10 15.26 23.99
C ARG A 280 18.47 15.11 25.38
N VAL A 281 18.19 13.87 25.76
CA VAL A 281 17.68 13.50 27.10
C VAL A 281 18.79 12.94 27.98
N GLN A 282 19.75 12.20 27.39
CA GLN A 282 20.88 11.63 28.11
C GLN A 282 22.13 11.66 27.22
N LEU A 283 23.29 11.88 27.84
CA LEU A 283 24.60 11.63 27.25
C LEU A 283 25.32 10.58 28.11
N LEU A 284 25.87 9.55 27.47
CA LEU A 284 26.56 8.46 28.14
C LEU A 284 27.99 8.34 27.59
N GLU A 285 28.96 8.27 28.52
CA GLU A 285 30.36 7.98 28.20
C GLU A 285 30.54 6.48 27.98
N MET A 286 31.21 6.11 26.88
CA MET A 286 31.46 4.70 26.59
C MET A 286 32.69 4.18 27.33
N ASP A 287 32.53 3.07 28.04
CA ASP A 287 33.66 2.31 28.55
C ASP A 287 34.23 1.40 27.46
N ARG A 288 35.39 1.79 26.91
CA ARG A 288 36.07 1.01 25.87
C ARG A 288 36.52 -0.39 26.33
N TRP A 289 36.56 -0.63 27.64
CA TRP A 289 37.00 -1.90 28.22
C TRP A 289 35.83 -2.81 28.62
N MET A 290 34.60 -2.42 28.30
CA MET A 290 33.43 -3.22 28.62
C MET A 290 33.49 -4.61 27.95
N SER A 291 33.00 -5.61 28.66
CA SER A 291 33.04 -7.00 28.27
C SER A 291 31.74 -7.70 28.65
N VAL A 292 31.38 -8.74 27.90
CA VAL A 292 30.24 -9.62 28.27
C VAL A 292 30.43 -10.30 29.63
N ALA A 293 31.67 -10.33 30.17
CA ALA A 293 31.97 -10.85 31.50
C ALA A 293 31.61 -9.86 32.63
N ASP A 294 31.38 -8.59 32.31
CA ASP A 294 30.99 -7.57 33.29
C ASP A 294 29.54 -7.78 33.74
N PRO A 295 29.14 -7.30 34.94
CA PRO A 295 27.77 -7.47 35.44
C PRO A 295 26.67 -6.95 34.50
N ASN A 296 26.96 -5.91 33.73
CA ASN A 296 26.05 -5.34 32.73
C ASN A 296 26.35 -5.80 31.29
N GLY A 297 27.38 -6.64 31.10
CA GLY A 297 27.89 -7.01 29.78
C GLY A 297 28.34 -5.80 28.96
N VAL A 298 28.19 -5.90 27.64
CA VAL A 298 28.38 -4.79 26.69
C VAL A 298 27.10 -3.97 26.49
N ASN A 299 26.38 -3.70 27.58
CA ASN A 299 25.11 -2.96 27.54
C ASN A 299 25.17 -1.70 28.40
N MET A 300 24.42 -0.70 27.99
CA MET A 300 24.21 0.54 28.74
C MET A 300 22.71 0.83 28.84
N ARG A 301 22.31 1.66 29.80
CA ARG A 301 20.92 2.10 29.97
C ARG A 301 20.88 3.55 30.42
N THR A 302 19.82 4.26 30.05
CA THR A 302 19.54 5.60 30.59
C THR A 302 18.93 5.51 31.98
N GLU A 303 18.95 6.61 32.72
CA GLU A 303 17.97 6.79 33.78
C GLU A 303 16.55 6.84 33.20
N PRO A 304 15.49 6.56 33.99
CA PRO A 304 14.12 6.72 33.53
C PRO A 304 13.85 8.16 33.05
N VAL A 305 13.33 8.29 31.83
CA VAL A 305 12.99 9.56 31.19
C VAL A 305 11.48 9.63 31.02
N PHE A 306 10.88 10.75 31.42
CA PHE A 306 9.46 10.99 31.17
C PHE A 306 9.21 11.30 29.69
N VAL A 307 8.33 10.52 29.06
CA VAL A 307 7.92 10.69 27.66
C VAL A 307 6.40 10.75 27.60
N ARG A 308 5.87 11.62 26.75
CA ARG A 308 4.44 11.69 26.47
C ARG A 308 4.03 10.60 25.48
N ALA A 309 2.75 10.24 25.51
CA ALA A 309 2.15 9.32 24.57
C ALA A 309 2.20 9.86 23.15
N GLY A 310 2.19 8.94 22.18
CA GLY A 310 2.19 9.24 20.76
C GLY A 310 3.52 8.99 20.06
N PRO A 311 3.58 9.34 18.76
CA PRO A 311 4.77 9.10 17.94
C PRO A 311 5.87 10.09 18.30
N HIS A 312 6.99 9.58 18.78
CA HIS A 312 8.18 10.35 19.07
C HIS A 312 9.40 9.72 18.39
N ARG A 313 10.28 10.55 17.85
CA ARG A 313 11.53 10.06 17.26
C ARG A 313 12.54 9.81 18.38
N VAL A 314 12.84 8.54 18.62
CA VAL A 314 13.88 8.12 19.57
C VAL A 314 15.15 7.86 18.78
N THR A 315 16.23 8.52 19.20
CA THR A 315 17.55 8.31 18.60
C THR A 315 18.56 7.96 19.66
N ALA A 316 19.32 6.90 19.42
CA ALA A 316 20.55 6.61 20.14
C ALA A 316 21.70 6.64 19.12
N ALA A 317 22.55 7.66 19.18
CA ALA A 317 23.60 7.88 18.17
C ALA A 317 24.90 8.38 18.80
N PHE A 318 26.03 8.04 18.17
CA PHE A 318 27.34 8.45 18.66
C PHE A 318 27.63 9.89 18.29
N LEU A 319 28.30 10.65 19.17
CA LEU A 319 28.77 11.98 18.80
C LEU A 319 29.90 11.88 17.78
N LYS A 320 29.83 12.71 16.74
CA LYS A 320 30.91 12.85 15.77
C LYS A 320 32.03 13.69 16.40
N GLN A 321 33.08 13.03 16.88
CA GLN A 321 34.18 13.70 17.60
C GLN A 321 35.27 14.22 16.68
N THR A 322 35.46 13.61 15.52
CA THR A 322 36.49 13.98 14.57
C THR A 322 35.91 14.02 13.17
N GLU A 323 36.41 14.96 12.38
CA GLU A 323 36.08 15.10 10.96
C GLU A 323 37.39 15.27 10.19
N GLY A 324 37.70 14.31 9.34
CA GLY A 324 38.95 14.29 8.60
C GLY A 324 39.30 12.90 8.04
N PRO A 325 40.29 12.82 7.14
CA PRO A 325 40.73 11.55 6.60
C PRO A 325 41.39 10.71 7.69
N VAL A 326 40.94 9.47 7.80
CA VAL A 326 41.53 8.48 8.69
C VAL A 326 42.79 7.93 8.00
N GLN A 327 43.93 7.95 8.70
CA GLN A 327 45.20 7.40 8.22
C GLN A 327 45.34 5.94 8.62
N ASP A 328 44.45 5.10 8.11
CA ASP A 328 44.49 3.66 8.33
C ASP A 328 45.39 2.97 7.30
N VAL A 329 45.98 1.83 7.70
CA VAL A 329 46.79 0.97 6.84
C VAL A 329 45.91 0.27 5.78
N LEU A 330 44.63 0.11 6.08
CA LEU A 330 43.61 -0.43 5.18
C LEU A 330 42.42 0.53 5.13
N SER A 331 41.83 0.70 3.94
CA SER A 331 40.60 1.47 3.81
C SER A 331 39.47 0.82 4.61
N PRO A 332 38.74 1.57 5.45
CA PRO A 332 37.57 1.03 6.14
C PRO A 332 36.53 0.57 5.13
N HIS A 333 35.81 -0.50 5.46
CA HIS A 333 34.62 -0.88 4.73
C HIS A 333 33.41 -0.04 5.20
N ASP A 334 32.43 0.14 4.31
CA ASP A 334 31.18 0.85 4.66
C ASP A 334 30.34 0.11 5.71
N TRP A 335 30.51 -1.20 5.82
CA TRP A 335 29.85 -2.05 6.81
C TRP A 335 30.70 -2.18 8.08
N SER A 336 30.07 -2.12 9.24
CA SER A 336 30.77 -2.07 10.53
C SER A 336 31.56 -3.33 10.86
N LEU A 337 31.00 -4.51 10.57
CA LEU A 337 31.59 -5.79 10.99
C LEU A 337 32.18 -6.57 9.81
N SER A 338 33.34 -6.15 9.29
CA SER A 338 34.11 -6.97 8.33
C SER A 338 34.70 -8.23 8.98
N ASP A 339 35.06 -8.12 10.25
CA ASP A 339 35.41 -9.17 11.19
C ASP A 339 35.05 -8.68 12.60
N ARG A 340 34.86 -9.59 13.55
CA ARG A 340 34.47 -9.23 14.93
C ARG A 340 35.64 -8.84 15.83
N GLN A 341 36.89 -9.18 15.47
CA GLN A 341 38.09 -8.96 16.27
C GLN A 341 38.77 -7.61 16.00
N ILE A 342 38.68 -7.13 14.76
CA ILE A 342 39.35 -5.92 14.31
C ILE A 342 38.95 -4.68 15.11
N GLY A 343 37.70 -4.61 15.57
CA GLY A 343 37.19 -3.48 16.36
C GLY A 343 37.65 -3.43 17.82
N VAL A 344 38.46 -4.40 18.27
CA VAL A 344 38.96 -4.49 19.65
C VAL A 344 40.47 -4.43 19.73
N SER A 345 41.17 -5.03 18.76
CA SER A 345 42.62 -5.14 18.76
C SER A 345 43.28 -4.86 17.40
N GLY A 346 42.51 -4.38 16.42
CA GLY A 346 43.00 -4.06 15.08
C GLY A 346 44.04 -2.94 15.13
N TYR A 347 45.30 -3.28 14.85
CA TYR A 347 46.36 -2.28 14.75
C TYR A 347 46.30 -1.57 13.39
N GLY A 348 46.33 -0.24 13.42
CA GLY A 348 46.37 0.58 12.20
C GLY A 348 45.06 0.65 11.41
N ILE A 349 43.94 0.30 12.05
CA ILE A 349 42.60 0.37 11.45
C ILE A 349 41.67 1.01 12.47
N THR A 350 40.91 2.01 12.02
CA THR A 350 39.91 2.69 12.83
C THR A 350 38.60 1.94 12.69
N SER A 351 38.11 1.44 13.82
CA SER A 351 36.81 0.80 13.93
C SER A 351 35.96 1.58 14.92
N LEU A 352 34.76 1.92 14.50
CA LEU A 352 33.82 2.67 15.31
C LEU A 352 32.98 1.74 16.19
N ALA A 353 32.48 2.27 17.30
CA ALA A 353 31.40 1.64 18.05
C ALA A 353 30.25 1.23 17.14
N HIS A 354 29.69 0.04 17.38
CA HIS A 354 28.47 -0.41 16.72
C HIS A 354 27.35 -0.62 17.73
N LEU A 355 26.33 0.24 17.66
CA LEU A 355 25.08 0.04 18.39
C LEU A 355 24.27 -1.03 17.66
N LYS A 356 24.08 -2.17 18.33
CA LYS A 356 23.33 -3.31 17.83
C LYS A 356 21.85 -3.15 18.10
N ASP A 357 21.48 -2.98 19.36
CA ASP A 357 20.07 -2.92 19.77
C ASP A 357 19.77 -1.63 20.55
N LEU A 358 18.70 -0.96 20.16
CA LEU A 358 18.03 0.07 20.95
C LEU A 358 16.72 -0.50 21.47
N VAL A 359 16.62 -0.66 22.79
CA VAL A 359 15.41 -1.14 23.45
C VAL A 359 14.72 0.03 24.14
N VAL A 360 13.47 0.28 23.79
CA VAL A 360 12.57 1.19 24.50
C VAL A 360 11.79 0.35 25.52
N ALA A 361 12.04 0.53 26.81
CA ALA A 361 11.40 -0.22 27.89
C ALA A 361 10.51 0.69 28.75
N GLY A 362 9.27 0.26 29.01
CA GLY A 362 8.30 1.02 29.80
C GLY A 362 6.88 0.87 29.26
N PRO A 363 5.91 1.62 29.79
CA PRO A 363 6.04 2.59 30.88
C PRO A 363 6.13 1.90 32.26
N THR A 364 6.97 2.40 33.19
CA THR A 364 7.01 1.89 34.59
C THR A 364 6.18 2.73 35.56
N SER A 365 5.69 3.88 35.13
CA SER A 365 4.86 4.80 35.93
C SER A 365 3.94 5.56 34.98
N ALA A 366 2.97 4.86 34.40
CA ALA A 366 1.99 5.47 33.50
C ALA A 366 1.13 6.48 34.28
N THR A 367 0.95 7.68 33.72
CA THR A 367 0.19 8.78 34.34
C THR A 367 -1.05 9.18 33.55
N GLY A 368 -1.29 8.54 32.40
CA GLY A 368 -2.41 8.84 31.49
C GLY A 368 -1.97 8.84 30.03
N VAL A 369 -2.78 9.44 29.16
CA VAL A 369 -2.49 9.55 27.73
C VAL A 369 -2.63 11.00 27.29
N SER A 370 -1.51 11.65 26.95
CA SER A 370 -1.50 12.99 26.36
C SER A 370 -2.18 13.03 24.99
N GLU A 371 -2.52 14.23 24.52
CA GLU A 371 -3.03 14.42 23.15
C GLU A 371 -2.00 14.03 22.08
N THR A 372 -2.30 12.96 21.36
CA THR A 372 -1.51 12.47 20.23
C THR A 372 -2.10 12.92 18.88
N PRO A 373 -1.33 12.92 17.78
CA PRO A 373 -1.87 13.15 16.44
C PRO A 373 -3.05 12.22 16.09
N SER A 374 -2.99 10.96 16.53
CA SER A 374 -4.05 9.99 16.32
C SER A 374 -5.31 10.31 17.11
N ARG A 375 -5.16 10.65 18.40
CA ARG A 375 -6.28 11.07 19.25
C ARG A 375 -6.99 12.30 18.70
N LYS A 376 -6.24 13.27 18.15
CA LYS A 376 -6.82 14.45 17.48
C LYS A 376 -7.64 14.12 16.23
N ARG A 377 -7.33 13.01 15.55
CA ARG A 377 -8.11 12.54 14.40
C ARG A 377 -9.33 11.72 14.80
N ILE A 378 -9.23 10.98 15.91
CA ILE A 378 -10.28 10.09 16.40
C ILE A 378 -11.36 10.88 17.16
N PHE A 379 -10.96 11.67 18.16
CA PHE A 379 -11.88 12.30 19.09
C PHE A 379 -12.32 13.67 18.59
N THR A 380 -13.42 13.72 17.82
CA THR A 380 -14.06 14.98 17.38
C THR A 380 -14.76 15.70 18.53
N CYS A 381 -15.25 14.94 19.50
CA CYS A 381 -15.87 15.40 20.73
C CYS A 381 -15.30 14.65 21.94
N ARG A 382 -15.51 15.19 23.14
CA ARG A 382 -15.27 14.51 24.42
C ARG A 382 -16.44 14.76 25.37
N PRO A 383 -17.11 13.71 25.86
CA PRO A 383 -18.23 13.90 26.75
C PRO A 383 -17.76 14.49 28.07
N THR A 384 -18.50 15.48 28.58
CA THR A 384 -18.26 16.02 29.94
C THR A 384 -19.17 15.37 30.98
N LYS A 385 -20.25 14.72 30.51
CA LYS A 385 -21.21 13.97 31.29
C LYS A 385 -21.42 12.59 30.68
N LEU A 386 -21.78 11.61 31.50
CA LEU A 386 -22.04 10.23 31.06
C LEU A 386 -23.17 10.15 30.02
N GLU A 387 -24.20 10.98 30.14
CA GLU A 387 -25.33 11.01 29.20
C GLU A 387 -24.93 11.45 27.78
N GLU A 388 -23.84 12.22 27.64
CA GLU A 388 -23.33 12.72 26.36
C GLU A 388 -22.43 11.68 25.66
N ALA A 389 -22.02 10.62 26.37
CA ALA A 389 -21.03 9.66 25.88
C ALA A 389 -21.52 8.89 24.65
N ALA A 390 -22.76 8.43 24.65
CA ALA A 390 -23.33 7.67 23.55
C ALA A 390 -23.46 8.51 22.26
N ASP A 391 -23.92 9.76 22.38
CA ASP A 391 -24.06 10.67 21.24
C ASP A 391 -22.69 11.04 20.65
N CYS A 392 -21.71 11.32 21.52
CA CYS A 392 -20.35 11.61 21.08
C CYS A 392 -19.68 10.40 20.43
N ALA A 393 -19.88 9.19 20.95
CA ALA A 393 -19.38 7.97 20.33
C ALA A 393 -19.98 7.74 18.93
N ALA A 394 -21.28 8.00 18.78
CA ALA A 394 -21.96 7.91 17.50
C ALA A 394 -21.38 8.90 16.47
N GLU A 395 -21.10 10.15 16.87
CA GLU A 395 -20.45 11.15 16.01
C GLU A 395 -19.06 10.70 15.55
N ILE A 396 -18.25 10.17 16.47
CA ILE A 396 -16.91 9.65 16.15
C ILE A 396 -16.99 8.48 15.15
N ILE A 397 -17.92 7.56 15.35
CA ILE A 397 -18.14 6.42 14.45
C ILE A 397 -18.57 6.91 13.07
N GLU A 398 -19.48 7.87 12.98
CA GLU A 398 -19.91 8.45 11.71
C GLU A 398 -18.81 9.21 10.98
N ALA A 399 -17.86 9.80 11.70
CA ALA A 399 -16.71 10.47 11.10
C ALA A 399 -15.67 9.48 10.56
N LEU A 400 -15.45 8.35 11.26
CA LEU A 400 -14.39 7.39 10.94
C LEU A 400 -14.84 6.27 9.99
N ALA A 401 -16.00 5.67 10.23
CA ALA A 401 -16.43 4.45 9.54
C ALA A 401 -16.58 4.61 8.02
N PRO A 402 -17.14 5.71 7.47
CA PRO A 402 -17.21 5.89 6.02
C PRO A 402 -15.82 5.92 5.36
N ARG A 403 -14.83 6.48 6.05
CA ARG A 403 -13.44 6.50 5.57
C ARG A 403 -12.78 5.13 5.69
N ALA A 404 -13.06 4.40 6.76
CA ALA A 404 -12.58 3.03 6.95
C ALA A 404 -13.12 2.09 5.87
N PHE A 405 -14.44 2.11 5.65
CA PHE A 405 -15.14 1.20 4.72
C PHE A 405 -15.13 1.69 3.28
N ARG A 406 -14.72 2.95 3.05
CA ARG A 406 -14.64 3.59 1.72
C ARG A 406 -16.01 3.65 1.01
N ARG A 407 -17.09 3.70 1.79
CA ARG A 407 -18.48 3.80 1.33
C ARG A 407 -19.34 4.54 2.36
N ALA A 408 -20.57 4.87 1.99
CA ALA A 408 -21.54 5.38 2.94
C ALA A 408 -21.81 4.34 4.04
N LEU A 409 -21.97 4.82 5.27
CA LEU A 409 -22.32 3.97 6.41
C LEU A 409 -23.80 3.61 6.35
N THR A 410 -24.12 2.32 6.46
CA THR A 410 -25.51 1.87 6.58
C THR A 410 -25.97 1.90 8.03
N ASP A 411 -27.29 1.86 8.26
CA ASP A 411 -27.84 1.79 9.62
C ASP A 411 -27.38 0.52 10.36
N ASP A 412 -27.26 -0.60 9.65
CA ASP A 412 -26.77 -1.86 10.21
C ASP A 412 -25.31 -1.76 10.65
N ASP A 413 -24.44 -1.15 9.82
CA ASP A 413 -23.03 -0.91 10.18
C ASP A 413 -22.95 -0.02 11.44
N ARG A 414 -23.75 1.04 11.48
CA ARG A 414 -23.80 1.99 12.59
C ARG A 414 -24.22 1.30 13.88
N SER A 415 -25.29 0.52 13.84
CA SER A 415 -25.78 -0.24 14.99
C SER A 415 -24.77 -1.29 15.46
N ALA A 416 -24.11 -2.00 14.55
CA ALA A 416 -23.09 -2.98 14.90
C ALA A 416 -21.89 -2.34 15.59
N LEU A 417 -21.35 -1.25 15.04
CA LEU A 417 -20.21 -0.52 15.61
C LEU A 417 -20.54 0.10 16.97
N LEU A 418 -21.75 0.62 17.16
CA LEU A 418 -22.22 1.09 18.47
C LEU A 418 -22.36 -0.06 19.48
N GLY A 419 -22.68 -1.28 19.03
CA GLY A 419 -22.65 -2.47 19.88
C GLY A 419 -21.24 -2.77 20.40
N PHE A 420 -20.22 -2.71 19.54
CA PHE A 420 -18.83 -2.87 19.95
C PHE A 420 -18.36 -1.76 20.89
N TYR A 421 -18.80 -0.52 20.64
CA TYR A 421 -18.56 0.59 21.57
C TYR A 421 -19.14 0.29 22.96
N ALA A 422 -20.39 -0.15 23.04
CA ALA A 422 -21.04 -0.43 24.33
C ALA A 422 -20.32 -1.54 25.12
N LEU A 423 -19.83 -2.58 24.43
CA LEU A 423 -19.03 -3.64 25.06
C LEU A 423 -17.74 -3.09 25.70
N GLY A 424 -16.99 -2.25 24.98
CA GLY A 424 -15.77 -1.66 25.52
C GLY A 424 -16.04 -0.61 26.60
N GLU A 425 -17.15 0.12 26.50
CA GLU A 425 -17.54 1.13 27.48
C GLU A 425 -17.87 0.50 28.84
N GLU A 426 -18.54 -0.67 28.84
CA GLU A 426 -18.81 -1.44 30.06
C GLU A 426 -17.51 -1.91 30.75
N GLU A 427 -16.48 -2.27 29.99
CA GLU A 427 -15.20 -2.77 30.52
C GLU A 427 -14.28 -1.66 31.06
N GLY A 428 -14.25 -0.50 30.40
CA GLY A 428 -13.21 0.51 30.66
C GLY A 428 -13.59 1.95 30.35
N GLY A 429 -14.89 2.23 30.20
CA GLY A 429 -15.42 3.57 29.95
C GLY A 429 -15.28 4.06 28.51
N PHE A 430 -15.64 5.32 28.29
CA PHE A 430 -15.82 5.93 26.96
C PHE A 430 -14.67 5.67 25.97
N GLU A 431 -13.42 5.93 26.36
CA GLU A 431 -12.28 5.78 25.43
C GLU A 431 -11.99 4.31 25.08
N VAL A 432 -12.26 3.37 26.01
CA VAL A 432 -12.16 1.94 25.74
C VAL A 432 -13.28 1.50 24.80
N GLY A 433 -14.49 2.02 24.96
CA GLY A 433 -15.57 1.83 23.99
C GLY A 433 -15.17 2.30 22.58
N VAL A 434 -14.64 3.53 22.46
CA VAL A 434 -14.18 4.06 21.16
C VAL A 434 -13.06 3.20 20.57
N ARG A 435 -12.11 2.74 21.40
CA ARG A 435 -11.05 1.82 20.99
C ARG A 435 -11.63 0.52 20.42
N THR A 436 -12.60 -0.09 21.09
CA THR A 436 -13.23 -1.35 20.66
C THR A 436 -14.01 -1.17 19.36
N ALA A 437 -14.68 -0.03 19.17
CA ALA A 437 -15.32 0.29 17.89
C ALA A 437 -14.29 0.44 16.75
N ILE A 438 -13.15 1.10 16.98
CA ILE A 438 -12.07 1.22 15.99
C ILE A 438 -11.45 -0.14 15.68
N GLU A 439 -11.23 -0.99 16.69
CA GLU A 439 -10.78 -2.37 16.50
C GLU A 439 -11.73 -3.13 15.57
N ALA A 440 -13.04 -3.05 15.82
CA ALA A 440 -14.06 -3.66 14.96
C ALA A 440 -14.03 -3.10 13.52
N MET A 441 -13.84 -1.78 13.35
CA MET A 441 -13.68 -1.18 12.01
C MET A 441 -12.46 -1.75 11.28
N LEU A 442 -11.30 -1.82 11.94
CA LEU A 442 -10.05 -2.30 11.33
C LEU A 442 -10.05 -3.81 11.05
N ALA A 443 -10.84 -4.57 11.82
CA ALA A 443 -11.06 -6.00 11.64
C ALA A 443 -12.12 -6.33 10.57
N SER A 444 -12.95 -5.35 10.18
CA SER A 444 -14.07 -5.57 9.25
C SER A 444 -13.58 -6.00 7.86
N PRO A 445 -14.30 -6.92 7.18
CA PRO A 445 -14.09 -7.20 5.76
C PRO A 445 -14.15 -5.93 4.89
N ASP A 446 -15.01 -4.96 5.22
CA ASP A 446 -15.09 -3.67 4.51
C ASP A 446 -13.81 -2.84 4.60
N PHE A 447 -13.02 -3.03 5.66
CA PHE A 447 -11.72 -2.39 5.79
C PHE A 447 -10.61 -3.21 5.11
N VAL A 448 -10.55 -4.52 5.39
CA VAL A 448 -9.48 -5.42 4.92
C VAL A 448 -9.55 -5.69 3.42
N PHE A 449 -10.74 -5.68 2.83
CA PHE A 449 -10.93 -5.92 1.40
C PHE A 449 -11.31 -4.65 0.65
N ARG A 450 -10.79 -4.54 -0.57
CA ARG A 450 -11.24 -3.58 -1.57
C ARG A 450 -12.45 -4.17 -2.26
N MET A 451 -13.63 -3.79 -1.77
CA MET A 451 -14.88 -4.09 -2.45
C MET A 451 -15.07 -3.07 -3.57
N GLU A 452 -15.36 -3.57 -4.76
CA GLU A 452 -15.69 -2.79 -5.94
C GLU A 452 -17.16 -3.08 -6.25
N GLU A 453 -17.95 -2.02 -6.40
CA GLU A 453 -19.32 -2.15 -6.88
C GLU A 453 -19.30 -2.23 -8.41
N ALA A 454 -20.25 -2.98 -8.98
CA ALA A 454 -20.42 -2.99 -10.42
C ALA A 454 -20.69 -1.54 -10.87
N PRO A 455 -20.04 -1.06 -11.95
CA PRO A 455 -20.36 0.24 -12.52
C PRO A 455 -21.85 0.30 -12.82
N SER A 456 -22.53 1.34 -12.31
CA SER A 456 -23.95 1.62 -12.55
C SER A 456 -24.20 2.42 -13.81
#